data_AF-A0A376ZS73-F1
#
_entry.id   AF-A0A376ZS73-F1
#
_cell.length_a   1.000
_cell.length_b   1.000
_cell.length_c   1.000
_cell.angle_alpha   90.00
_cell.angle_beta   90.00
_cell.angle_gamma   90.00
#
_symmetry.space_group_name_H-M   'P 1'
#
loop_
_entity.id
_entity.type
_entity.pdbx_description
1 polymer ?
#
loop_
_entity_poly.entity_id
_entity_poly.type
_entity_poly.pdbx_seq_one_letter_code
_entity_poly.pdbx_strand_id
1 'polypeptide(L)' 'MWGKSLYEADLVDEAKRLLTTCNIPVPSDVRVATEFSETAPAYPEIC' A
#
# COMPACT_ATOMS: atom_id res chain seq x y z
N MET A 1 7.93 -4.43 -2.55
CA MET A 1 7.43 -5.12 -1.34
C MET A 1 6.91 -4.05 -0.40
N TRP A 2 5.70 -4.18 0.16
CA TRP A 2 4.96 -3.13 0.90
C TRP A 2 5.60 -2.65 2.23
N GLY A 3 6.90 -2.84 2.43
CA GLY A 3 7.65 -2.34 3.58
C GLY A 3 7.00 -2.68 4.93
N LYS A 4 6.84 -1.66 5.77
CA LYS A 4 6.14 -1.72 7.07
C LYS A 4 4.70 -1.20 6.99
N SER A 5 4.14 -1.10 5.79
CA SER A 5 2.76 -0.64 5.62
C SER A 5 1.79 -1.61 6.29
N LEU A 6 0.69 -1.08 6.82
CA LEU A 6 -0.36 -1.89 7.42
C LEU A 6 -1.11 -2.67 6.33
N TYR A 7 -1.18 -4.00 6.48
CA TYR A 7 -1.97 -4.88 5.62
C TYR A 7 -2.36 -6.15 6.36
N GLU A 8 -3.38 -6.84 5.85
CA GLU A 8 -3.83 -8.14 6.36
C GLU A 8 -3.27 -9.26 5.47
N ALA A 9 -2.25 -9.97 5.97
CA ALA A 9 -1.54 -10.99 5.19
C ALA A 9 -2.45 -12.14 4.73
N ASP A 10 -3.39 -12.55 5.60
CA ASP A 10 -4.32 -13.65 5.34
C ASP A 10 -5.34 -13.33 4.23
N LEU A 11 -5.53 -12.05 3.88
CA LEU A 11 -6.47 -11.60 2.86
C LEU A 11 -5.82 -11.26 1.52
N VAL A 12 -4.50 -11.39 1.40
CA VAL A 12 -3.77 -11.02 0.16
C VAL A 12 -4.27 -11.81 -1.06
N ASP A 13 -4.58 -13.09 -0.90
CA ASP A 13 -5.06 -13.90 -2.02
C ASP A 13 -6.49 -13.56 -2.43
N GLU A 14 -7.32 -13.15 -1.48
CA GLU A 14 -8.67 -12.66 -1.77
C GLU A 14 -8.63 -11.29 -2.48
N ALA A 15 -7.74 -10.40 -2.05
CA ALA A 15 -7.49 -9.14 -2.73
C ALA A 15 -7.02 -9.36 -4.19
N LYS A 16 -6.11 -10.33 -4.42
CA LYS A 16 -5.70 -10.72 -5.79
C LYS A 16 -6.88 -11.23 -6.62
N ARG A 17 -7.75 -12.06 -6.03
CA ARG A 17 -8.96 -12.55 -6.71
C ARG A 17 -9.83 -11.38 -7.19
N LEU A 18 -10.10 -10.42 -6.31
CA LEU A 18 -10.90 -9.23 -6.65
C LEU A 18 -10.26 -8.36 -7.72
N LEU A 19 -8.94 -8.16 -7.69
CA LEU A 19 -8.20 -7.43 -8.72
C LEU A 19 -8.36 -8.04 -10.12
N THR A 20 -8.55 -9.37 -10.21
CA THR A 20 -8.76 -10.04 -11.51
C THR A 20 -10.21 -9.96 -12.01
N THR A 21 -11.18 -9.87 -11.10
CA THR A 21 -12.62 -9.89 -11.45
C THR A 21 -13.24 -8.51 -11.55
N CYS A 22 -12.59 -7.50 -10.98
CA CYS A 22 -13.11 -6.15 -10.86
C CYS A 22 -12.05 -5.13 -11.30
N ASN A 23 -12.47 -3.99 -11.83
CA ASN A 23 -11.56 -2.92 -12.16
C ASN A 23 -11.22 -2.09 -10.91
N ILE A 24 -10.28 -2.59 -10.11
CA ILE A 24 -9.78 -1.91 -8.91
C ILE A 24 -8.43 -1.27 -9.27
N PRO A 25 -8.35 0.07 -9.37
CA PRO A 25 -7.09 0.73 -9.69
C PRO A 25 -6.09 0.59 -8.53
N VAL A 26 -4.87 0.18 -8.87
CA VAL A 26 -3.75 0.08 -7.93
C VAL A 26 -2.93 1.38 -8.01
N PRO A 27 -2.51 1.97 -6.88
CA PRO A 27 -1.70 3.19 -6.89
C PRO A 27 -0.35 2.95 -7.58
N SER A 28 0.04 3.88 -8.46
CA SER A 28 1.33 3.91 -9.16
C SER A 28 2.43 4.60 -8.37
N ASP A 29 2.04 5.50 -7.47
CA ASP A 29 2.91 6.30 -6.63
C ASP A 29 2.28 6.43 -5.25
N VAL A 30 3.14 6.53 -4.24
CA VAL A 30 2.71 6.68 -2.85
C VAL A 30 3.61 7.67 -2.12
N ARG A 31 3.18 8.11 -0.95
CA ARG A 31 4.07 8.81 -0.03
C ARG A 31 4.37 7.92 1.16
N VAL A 32 5.62 8.00 1.61
CA VAL A 32 6.13 7.22 2.74
C VAL A 32 6.70 8.12 3.82
N ALA A 33 6.64 7.60 5.04
CA ALA A 33 7.32 8.15 6.21
C ALA A 33 8.03 7.00 6.94
N THR A 34 9.04 7.33 7.74
CA THR A 34 9.82 6.34 8.49
C THR A 34 9.21 5.99 9.85
N GLU A 35 8.27 6.82 10.33
CA GLU A 35 7.59 6.67 11.61
C GLU A 35 6.14 7.18 11.54
N PHE A 36 5.31 6.73 12.48
CA PHE A 36 3.93 7.16 12.60
C PHE A 36 3.83 8.29 13.64
N SER A 37 3.96 9.54 13.18
CA SER A 37 3.92 10.75 14.00
C SER A 37 3.34 11.92 13.21
N GLU A 38 2.69 12.87 13.90
CA GLU A 38 2.17 14.10 13.31
C GLU A 38 3.25 15.00 12.71
N THR A 39 4.49 14.88 13.19
CA THR A 39 5.65 15.67 12.74
C THR A 39 6.49 14.97 11.68
N ALA A 40 6.15 13.73 11.31
CA ALA A 40 6.94 12.94 10.38
C ALA A 40 6.84 13.50 8.95
N PRO A 41 7.97 13.79 8.28
CA PRO A 41 7.96 14.26 6.90
C PRO A 41 7.55 13.14 5.93
N ALA A 42 6.73 13.49 4.93
CA ALA A 42 6.27 12.59 3.89
C ALA A 42 7.08 12.74 2.59
N TYR A 43 7.65 11.63 2.10
CA TYR A 43 8.49 11.59 0.90
C TYR A 43 7.77 10.87 -0.24
N PRO A 44 7.98 11.26 -1.51
CA PRO A 44 7.48 10.48 -2.64
C PRO A 44 8.24 9.16 -2.77
N GLU A 45 7.52 8.07 -3.01
CA GLU A 45 8.05 6.78 -3.43
C GLU A 45 7.34 6.37 -4.74
N ILE A 46 8.12 5.99 -5.74
CA ILE A 46 7.61 5.45 -7.00
C ILE A 46 7.63 3.92 -6.87
N CYS A 47 6.49 3.27 -7.09
CA CYS A 47 6.34 1.82 -7.02
C CYS A 47 7.09 1.08 -8.14
#